data_AF-A0A6I1ZTJ3-F1
#
_entry.id   AF-A0A6I1ZTJ3-F1
#
_cell.length_a   1.000
_cell.length_b   1.000
_cell.length_c   1.000
_cell.angle_alpha   90.00
_cell.angle_beta   90.00
_cell.angle_gamma   90.00
#
_symmetry.space_group_name_H-M   'P 1'
#
loop_
_entity.id
_entity.type
_entity.pdbx_description
1 polymer ?
#
loop_
_entity_poly.entity_id
_entity_poly.type
_entity_poly.pdbx_seq_one_letter_code
_entity_poly.pdbx_strand_id
1 'polypeptide(L)'
;MKLQHHVLFGGLAASALVPALGVNSAVFWASSVLIDGDHYLDYVYRNGFRDYSVKRMFAFHKFLYERGKEPDFLALNLMHTAEFITLAGVAAAITGWTWIMAVLGGIVFHMLLDLFYLYRRGRFFRRALSIIEYIVRVKLMKRRGLRPELPYQLALQSLFERPKRLKTK
;
A
#
# COMPACT_ATOMS: atom_id res chain seq x y z
N MET A 1 -6.48 -3.11 -2.37
CA MET A 1 -7.43 -3.96 -3.14
C MET A 1 -6.58 -4.77 -4.15
N LYS A 2 -7.09 -5.44 -5.21
CA LYS A 2 -6.16 -5.98 -6.26
C LYS A 2 -5.84 -4.88 -7.28
N LEU A 3 -4.62 -4.87 -7.83
CA LEU A 3 -4.16 -3.96 -8.88
C LEU A 3 -5.17 -3.81 -10.04
N GLN A 4 -5.75 -4.92 -10.51
CA GLN A 4 -6.74 -4.93 -11.59
C GLN A 4 -7.96 -4.04 -11.30
N HIS A 5 -8.40 -3.95 -10.05
CA HIS A 5 -9.52 -3.09 -9.69
C HIS A 5 -9.10 -1.61 -9.66
N HIS A 6 -7.88 -1.28 -9.23
CA HIS A 6 -7.38 0.09 -9.28
C HIS A 6 -7.25 0.56 -10.73
N VAL A 7 -6.72 -0.30 -11.62
CA VAL A 7 -6.65 -0.04 -13.06
C VAL A 7 -8.05 0.21 -13.62
N LEU A 8 -9.03 -0.64 -13.30
CA LEU A 8 -10.40 -0.53 -13.81
C LEU A 8 -11.13 0.70 -13.26
N PHE A 9 -11.25 0.83 -11.94
CA PHE A 9 -11.99 1.94 -11.32
C PHE A 9 -11.30 3.28 -11.54
N GLY A 10 -9.96 3.31 -11.49
CA GLY A 10 -9.18 4.49 -11.85
C GLY A 10 -9.40 4.88 -13.31
N GLY A 11 -9.43 3.91 -14.23
CA GLY A 11 -9.68 4.16 -15.64
C GLY A 11 -11.07 4.74 -15.87
N LEU A 12 -12.10 4.14 -15.27
CA LEU A 12 -13.47 4.66 -15.34
C LEU A 12 -13.60 6.08 -14.79
N ALA A 13 -13.00 6.35 -13.62
CA ALA A 13 -13.00 7.68 -13.02
C ALA A 13 -12.25 8.70 -13.90
N ALA A 14 -11.08 8.32 -14.44
CA ALA A 14 -10.30 9.18 -15.33
C ALA A 14 -11.05 9.52 -16.62
N SER A 15 -11.73 8.54 -17.24
CA SER A 15 -12.57 8.75 -18.41
C SER A 15 -13.70 9.73 -18.12
N ALA A 16 -14.38 9.61 -16.98
CA ALA A 16 -15.43 10.54 -16.56
C ALA A 16 -14.91 11.98 -16.33
N LEU A 17 -13.64 12.12 -15.95
CA LEU A 17 -13.00 13.42 -15.69
C LEU A 17 -12.44 14.11 -16.95
N VAL A 18 -12.43 13.44 -18.12
CA VAL A 18 -11.89 14.00 -19.38
C VAL A 18 -12.45 15.38 -19.72
N PRO A 19 -13.77 15.66 -19.60
CA PRO A 19 -14.31 16.99 -19.92
C PRO A 19 -13.74 18.12 -19.05
N ALA A 20 -13.30 17.81 -17.82
CA ALA A 20 -12.79 18.80 -16.87
C ALA A 20 -11.25 18.87 -16.85
N LEU A 21 -10.57 17.73 -17.00
CA LEU A 21 -9.11 17.63 -16.83
C LEU A 21 -8.35 17.47 -18.16
N GLY A 22 -9.02 17.13 -19.25
CA GLY A 22 -8.39 16.86 -20.55
C GLY A 22 -7.29 15.80 -20.42
N VAL A 23 -6.10 16.11 -20.91
CA VAL A 23 -4.91 15.22 -20.82
C VAL A 23 -4.52 14.89 -19.37
N ASN A 24 -4.83 15.76 -18.41
CA ASN A 24 -4.52 15.51 -16.99
C ASN A 24 -5.35 14.36 -16.40
N SER A 25 -6.43 13.92 -17.05
CA SER A 25 -7.12 12.67 -16.67
C SER A 25 -6.19 11.45 -16.74
N ALA A 26 -5.25 11.42 -17.69
CA ALA A 26 -4.26 10.35 -17.78
C ALA A 26 -3.26 10.41 -16.60
N VAL A 27 -2.92 11.61 -16.13
CA VAL A 27 -2.06 11.83 -14.95
C VAL A 27 -2.77 11.39 -13.67
N PHE A 28 -4.07 11.73 -13.54
CA PHE A 28 -4.94 11.23 -12.47
C PHE A 28 -4.98 9.70 -12.47
N TRP A 29 -5.21 9.08 -13.63
CA TRP A 29 -5.25 7.62 -13.73
C TRP A 29 -3.91 7.00 -13.33
N ALA A 30 -2.81 7.47 -13.92
CA ALA A 30 -1.47 6.95 -13.67
C ALA A 30 -1.11 7.05 -12.18
N SER A 31 -1.34 8.21 -11.55
CA SER A 31 -1.09 8.38 -10.10
C SER A 31 -1.97 7.47 -9.25
N SER A 32 -3.24 7.26 -9.62
CA SER A 32 -4.14 6.33 -8.91
C SER A 32 -3.72 4.87 -8.99
N VAL A 33 -2.85 4.49 -9.94
CA VAL A 33 -2.33 3.11 -10.08
C VAL A 33 -0.91 3.01 -9.51
N LEU A 34 -0.05 3.99 -9.79
CA LEU A 34 1.36 3.97 -9.44
C LEU A 34 1.65 4.19 -7.95
N ILE A 35 0.70 4.75 -7.19
CA ILE A 35 0.83 4.90 -5.73
C ILE A 35 1.07 3.56 -5.01
N ASP A 36 0.52 2.47 -5.52
CA ASP A 36 0.77 1.09 -5.02
C ASP A 36 2.23 0.64 -5.22
N GLY A 37 3.04 1.40 -5.95
CA GLY A 37 4.48 1.18 -6.06
C GLY A 37 5.19 1.21 -4.71
N ASP A 38 4.61 1.83 -3.68
CA ASP A 38 5.15 1.82 -2.32
C ASP A 38 5.22 0.41 -1.71
N HIS A 39 4.36 -0.53 -2.14
CA HIS A 39 4.42 -1.93 -1.75
C HIS A 39 5.71 -2.58 -2.26
N TYR A 40 6.15 -2.22 -3.47
CA TYR A 40 7.42 -2.71 -3.98
C TYR A 40 8.60 -2.18 -3.16
N LEU A 41 8.57 -0.90 -2.80
CA LEU A 41 9.58 -0.30 -1.93
C LEU A 41 9.60 -0.95 -0.55
N ASP A 42 8.44 -1.19 0.06
CA ASP A 42 8.31 -1.89 1.36
C ASP A 42 8.92 -3.30 1.30
N TYR A 43 8.64 -4.05 0.23
CA TYR A 43 9.23 -5.37 0.04
C TYR A 43 10.76 -5.34 -0.06
N VAL A 44 11.29 -4.49 -0.95
CA VAL A 44 12.73 -4.37 -1.18
C VAL A 44 13.44 -3.92 0.09
N TYR A 45 12.89 -2.94 0.80
CA TYR A 45 13.42 -2.48 2.07
C TYR A 45 13.44 -3.61 3.11
N ARG A 46 12.32 -4.32 3.30
CA ARG A 46 12.21 -5.38 4.32
C ARG A 46 13.07 -6.60 4.04
N ASN A 47 13.31 -6.91 2.76
CA ASN A 47 14.23 -7.99 2.40
C ASN A 47 15.72 -7.57 2.44
N GLY A 48 16.00 -6.32 2.83
CA GLY A 48 17.36 -5.80 2.96
C GLY A 48 18.04 -5.55 1.63
N PHE A 49 17.29 -5.18 0.58
CA PHE A 49 17.79 -4.90 -0.77
C PHE A 49 18.48 -6.10 -1.44
N ARG A 50 18.08 -7.32 -1.05
CA ARG A 50 18.66 -8.58 -1.54
C ARG A 50 17.86 -9.23 -2.67
N ASP A 51 16.58 -8.88 -2.80
CA ASP A 51 15.70 -9.41 -3.84
C ASP A 51 14.82 -8.31 -4.43
N TYR A 52 14.86 -8.18 -5.77
CA TYR A 52 14.11 -7.19 -6.54
C TYR A 52 13.00 -7.85 -7.38
N SER A 53 12.62 -9.08 -7.06
CA SER A 53 11.63 -9.82 -7.83
C SER A 53 10.22 -9.32 -7.57
N VAL A 54 9.60 -8.71 -8.59
CA VAL A 54 8.19 -8.31 -8.56
C VAL A 54 7.27 -9.50 -8.24
N LYS A 55 7.59 -10.70 -8.74
CA LYS A 55 6.82 -11.92 -8.43
C LYS A 55 6.87 -12.27 -6.93
N ARG A 56 8.04 -12.16 -6.31
CA ARG A 56 8.21 -12.42 -4.87
C ARG A 56 7.60 -11.32 -4.03
N MET A 57 7.63 -10.07 -4.48
CA MET A 57 6.90 -8.95 -3.86
C MET A 57 5.39 -9.23 -3.80
N PHE A 58 4.77 -9.71 -4.88
CA PHE A 58 3.35 -10.09 -4.85
C PHE A 58 3.08 -11.26 -3.89
N ALA A 59 3.97 -12.27 -3.87
CA ALA A 59 3.83 -13.40 -2.94
C ALA A 59 3.98 -12.97 -1.47
N PHE A 60 4.92 -12.07 -1.17
CA PHE A 60 5.12 -11.44 0.14
C PHE A 60 3.84 -10.73 0.61
N HIS A 61 3.29 -9.83 -0.21
CA HIS A 61 2.09 -9.08 0.14
C HIS A 61 0.85 -9.95 0.22
N LYS A 62 0.75 -11.00 -0.59
CA LYS A 62 -0.32 -11.99 -0.48
C LYS A 62 -0.28 -12.68 0.88
N PHE A 63 0.90 -13.14 1.31
CA PHE A 63 1.10 -13.77 2.62
C PHE A 63 0.69 -12.84 3.77
N LEU A 64 1.13 -11.58 3.73
CA LEU A 64 0.76 -10.57 4.73
C LEU A 64 -0.74 -10.28 4.73
N TYR A 65 -1.34 -10.15 3.54
CA TYR A 65 -2.77 -9.91 3.41
C TYR A 65 -3.60 -11.06 4.00
N GLU A 66 -3.19 -12.32 3.81
CA GLU A 66 -3.88 -13.47 4.40
C GLU A 66 -3.88 -13.43 5.93
N ARG A 67 -2.77 -12.94 6.52
CA ARG A 67 -2.59 -12.74 7.97
C ARG A 67 -3.05 -11.40 8.49
N GLY A 68 -3.66 -10.57 7.65
CA GLY A 68 -4.01 -9.19 7.99
C GLY A 68 -5.02 -9.01 9.14
N LYS A 69 -5.54 -10.11 9.72
CA LYS A 69 -6.41 -10.10 10.91
C LYS A 69 -5.70 -10.47 12.21
N GLU A 70 -4.46 -10.97 12.14
CA GLU A 70 -3.67 -11.36 13.31
C GLU A 70 -3.42 -10.15 14.23
N PRO A 71 -3.37 -10.36 15.57
CA PRO A 71 -3.15 -9.27 16.52
C PRO A 71 -1.81 -8.57 16.31
N ASP A 72 -0.79 -9.30 15.88
CA ASP A 72 0.55 -8.80 15.58
C ASP A 72 0.63 -8.02 14.25
N PHE A 73 -0.42 -8.01 13.42
CA PHE A 73 -0.34 -7.38 12.11
C PHE A 73 -0.69 -5.88 12.14
N LEU A 74 0.25 -5.06 11.65
CA LEU A 74 0.07 -3.65 11.35
C LEU A 74 0.85 -3.28 10.10
N ALA A 75 0.14 -2.85 9.05
CA ALA A 75 0.75 -2.38 7.81
C ALA A 75 1.09 -0.89 7.84
N LEU A 76 2.19 -0.53 7.20
CA LEU A 76 2.53 0.84 6.81
C LEU A 76 2.80 0.86 5.30
N ASN A 77 2.11 1.75 4.61
CA ASN A 77 2.29 2.02 3.19
C ASN A 77 2.64 3.50 3.07
N LEU A 78 3.91 3.83 2.79
CA LEU A 78 4.42 5.19 2.95
C LEU A 78 3.66 6.22 2.11
N MET A 79 3.31 5.90 0.86
CA MET A 79 2.57 6.81 -0.01
C MET A 79 1.09 6.92 0.35
N HIS A 80 0.60 6.03 1.23
CA HIS A 80 -0.76 6.01 1.76
C HIS A 80 -0.87 6.72 3.11
N THR A 81 0.18 7.41 3.54
CA THR A 81 0.20 8.15 4.80
C THR A 81 -0.34 9.56 4.64
N ALA A 82 -0.96 10.09 5.69
CA ALA A 82 -1.39 11.47 5.78
C ALA A 82 -0.23 12.44 5.53
N GLU A 83 0.98 12.10 5.97
CA GLU A 83 2.19 12.88 5.74
C GLU A 83 2.51 13.01 4.24
N PHE A 84 2.49 11.90 3.50
CA PHE A 84 2.74 11.92 2.05
C PHE A 84 1.65 12.67 1.28
N ILE A 85 0.38 12.43 1.63
CA ILE A 85 -0.76 13.13 1.01
C ILE A 85 -0.71 14.63 1.30
N THR A 86 -0.35 15.03 2.53
CA THR A 86 -0.18 16.43 2.90
C THR A 86 0.95 17.08 2.11
N LEU A 87 2.08 16.39 1.96
CA LEU A 87 3.19 16.88 1.14
C LEU A 87 2.77 17.08 -0.32
N ALA A 88 2.06 16.13 -0.91
CA ALA A 88 1.50 16.25 -2.26
C ALA A 88 0.50 17.40 -2.35
N GLY A 89 -0.34 17.60 -1.33
CA GLY A 89 -1.30 18.69 -1.23
C GLY A 89 -0.63 20.07 -1.16
N VAL A 90 0.40 20.22 -0.34
CA VAL A 90 1.20 21.45 -0.24
C VAL A 90 1.90 21.74 -1.57
N ALA A 91 2.49 20.74 -2.21
CA ALA A 91 3.11 20.90 -3.53
C ALA A 91 2.10 21.36 -4.59
N ALA A 92 0.90 20.80 -4.57
CA ALA A 92 -0.18 21.19 -5.49
C ALA A 92 -0.64 22.63 -5.23
N ALA A 93 -0.78 23.03 -3.96
CA ALA A 93 -1.21 24.36 -3.57
C ALA A 93 -0.18 25.46 -3.91
N ILE A 94 1.11 25.18 -3.69
CA ILE A 94 2.18 26.15 -3.99
C ILE A 94 2.36 26.35 -5.49
N THR A 95 2.30 25.28 -6.28
CA THR A 95 2.57 25.34 -7.72
C THR A 95 1.36 25.81 -8.52
N GLY A 96 0.14 25.50 -8.08
CA GLY A 96 -1.09 25.73 -8.84
C GLY A 96 -1.18 24.92 -10.13
N TRP A 97 -0.28 23.95 -10.34
CA TRP A 97 -0.22 23.20 -11.59
C TRP A 97 -1.31 22.14 -11.66
N THR A 98 -2.13 22.20 -12.70
CA THR A 98 -3.26 21.27 -12.91
C THR A 98 -2.84 19.81 -12.90
N TRP A 99 -1.65 19.48 -13.42
CA TRP A 99 -1.15 18.10 -13.42
C TRP A 99 -0.78 17.61 -12.01
N ILE A 100 -0.26 18.47 -11.13
CA ILE A 100 0.01 18.11 -9.72
C ILE A 100 -1.31 17.94 -8.96
N MET A 101 -2.29 18.79 -9.22
CA MET A 101 -3.66 18.60 -8.70
C MET A 101 -4.26 17.28 -9.17
N ALA A 102 -4.02 16.88 -10.42
CA ALA A 102 -4.45 15.58 -10.94
C ALA A 102 -3.75 14.41 -10.24
N VAL A 103 -2.44 14.53 -9.94
CA VAL A 103 -1.70 13.55 -9.12
C VAL A 103 -2.32 13.40 -7.74
N LEU A 104 -2.57 14.52 -7.06
CA LEU A 104 -3.22 14.52 -5.74
C LEU A 104 -4.61 13.88 -5.81
N GLY A 105 -5.41 14.23 -6.82
CA GLY A 105 -6.72 13.64 -7.05
C GLY A 105 -6.66 12.12 -7.23
N GLY A 106 -5.70 11.63 -8.02
CA GLY A 106 -5.51 10.20 -8.24
C GLY A 106 -5.09 9.46 -6.97
N ILE A 107 -4.20 10.06 -6.18
CA ILE A 107 -3.78 9.55 -4.86
C ILE A 107 -4.98 9.46 -3.91
N VAL A 108 -5.76 10.53 -3.77
CA VAL A 108 -6.94 10.57 -2.89
C VAL A 108 -7.99 9.55 -3.35
N PHE A 109 -8.25 9.47 -4.65
CA PHE A 109 -9.18 8.49 -5.20
C PHE A 109 -8.75 7.05 -4.91
N HIS A 110 -7.48 6.73 -5.11
CA HIS A 110 -6.92 5.43 -4.75
C HIS A 110 -7.15 5.13 -3.26
N MET A 111 -6.79 6.08 -2.39
CA MET A 111 -6.94 5.93 -0.93
C MET A 111 -8.38 5.64 -0.52
N LEU A 112 -9.36 6.33 -1.12
CA LEU A 112 -10.78 6.10 -0.84
C LEU A 112 -11.22 4.68 -1.22
N LEU A 113 -10.80 4.18 -2.39
CA LEU A 113 -11.10 2.80 -2.80
C LEU A 113 -10.49 1.79 -1.83
N ASP A 114 -9.26 2.04 -1.39
CA ASP A 114 -8.55 1.14 -0.49
C ASP A 114 -9.16 1.14 0.92
N LEU A 115 -9.51 2.30 1.46
CA LEU A 115 -10.22 2.43 2.73
C LEU A 115 -11.59 1.76 2.71
N PHE A 116 -12.37 1.97 1.64
CA PHE A 116 -13.65 1.30 1.44
C PHE A 116 -13.48 -0.22 1.39
N TYR A 117 -12.48 -0.70 0.65
CA TYR A 117 -12.18 -2.13 0.55
C TYR A 117 -11.77 -2.73 1.91
N LEU A 118 -10.91 -2.05 2.67
CA LEU A 118 -10.47 -2.49 4.00
C LEU A 118 -11.61 -2.48 5.01
N TYR A 119 -12.46 -1.45 4.99
CA TYR A 119 -13.67 -1.36 5.81
C TYR A 119 -14.58 -2.56 5.56
N ARG A 120 -14.92 -2.84 4.29
CA ARG A 120 -15.76 -3.98 3.90
C ARG A 120 -15.20 -5.35 4.29
N ARG A 121 -13.89 -5.45 4.52
CA ARG A 121 -13.21 -6.71 4.90
C ARG A 121 -12.97 -6.82 6.42
N GLY A 122 -13.40 -5.82 7.20
CA GLY A 122 -13.17 -5.77 8.65
C GLY A 122 -11.69 -5.60 9.01
N ARG A 123 -10.94 -4.89 8.15
CA ARG A 123 -9.48 -4.70 8.29
C ARG A 123 -9.08 -3.22 8.30
N PHE A 124 -10.04 -2.32 8.53
CA PHE A 124 -9.83 -0.87 8.48
C PHE A 124 -8.64 -0.43 9.35
N PHE A 125 -8.63 -0.83 10.61
CA PHE A 125 -7.56 -0.49 11.56
C PHE A 125 -6.27 -1.32 11.38
N ARG A 126 -6.12 -2.14 10.33
CA ARG A 126 -4.94 -2.99 10.15
C ARG A 126 -3.85 -2.35 9.31
N ARG A 127 -4.12 -1.18 8.75
CA ARG A 127 -3.16 -0.27 8.12
C ARG A 127 -3.09 1.01 8.97
N ALA A 128 -1.90 1.50 9.25
CA ALA A 128 -1.71 2.84 9.80
C ALA A 128 -1.86 3.87 8.67
N LEU A 129 -2.62 4.94 8.94
CA LEU A 129 -2.87 6.04 8.00
C LEU A 129 -1.87 7.19 8.18
N SER A 130 -0.96 7.07 9.14
CA SER A 130 0.13 8.02 9.39
C SER A 130 1.39 7.30 9.87
N ILE A 131 2.55 7.89 9.59
CA ILE A 131 3.84 7.44 10.12
C ILE A 131 3.84 7.55 11.66
N ILE A 132 3.34 8.66 12.19
CA ILE A 132 3.21 8.88 13.64
C ILE A 132 2.29 7.82 14.25
N GLU A 133 1.13 7.57 13.64
CA GLU A 133 0.19 6.53 14.09
C GLU A 133 0.89 5.16 14.13
N TYR A 134 1.62 4.80 13.07
CA TYR A 134 2.36 3.55 13.00
C TYR A 134 3.36 3.41 14.16
N ILE A 135 4.18 4.43 14.40
CA ILE A 135 5.18 4.42 15.49
C ILE A 135 4.51 4.22 16.86
N VAL A 136 3.42 4.95 17.13
CA VAL A 136 2.68 4.85 18.39
C VAL A 136 2.10 3.44 18.56
N ARG A 137 1.46 2.93 17.52
CA ARG A 137 0.81 1.61 17.58
C ARG A 137 1.80 0.47 17.70
N VAL A 138 2.93 0.51 17.00
CA VAL A 138 4.03 -0.46 17.17
C VAL A 138 4.52 -0.47 18.62
N LYS A 139 4.75 0.70 19.23
CA LYS A 139 5.17 0.80 20.64
C LYS A 139 4.13 0.19 21.58
N LEU A 140 2.85 0.48 21.38
CA LEU A 140 1.76 -0.08 22.18
C LEU A 140 1.62 -1.59 22.01
N MET A 141 1.77 -2.11 20.79
CA MET A 141 1.76 -3.55 20.52
C MET A 141 2.88 -4.26 21.28
N LYS A 142 4.11 -3.74 21.20
CA LYS A 142 5.27 -4.30 21.94
C LYS A 142 5.05 -4.30 23.45
N ARG A 143 4.47 -3.22 24.02
CA ARG A 143 4.10 -3.15 25.45
C ARG A 143 3.08 -4.21 25.87
N ARG A 144 2.27 -4.71 24.94
CA ARG A 144 1.28 -5.79 25.15
C ARG A 144 1.85 -7.19 24.88
N GLY A 145 3.15 -7.32 24.65
CA GLY A 145 3.80 -8.59 24.32
C GLY A 145 3.61 -9.04 22.87
N LEU A 146 3.06 -8.19 22.00
CA LEU A 146 2.90 -8.46 20.57
C LEU A 146 4.20 -8.18 19.80
N ARG A 147 4.37 -8.85 18.66
CA ARG A 147 5.58 -8.80 17.81
C ARG A 147 5.23 -8.33 16.39
N PRO A 148 5.08 -7.00 16.15
CA PRO A 148 4.65 -6.48 14.85
C PRO A 148 5.57 -6.81 13.67
N GLU A 149 6.81 -7.17 13.92
CA GLU A 149 7.80 -7.57 12.93
C GLU A 149 7.63 -9.04 12.48
N LEU A 150 7.00 -9.87 13.31
CA LEU A 150 6.91 -11.31 13.09
C LEU A 150 6.18 -11.68 11.78
N PRO A 151 5.01 -11.11 11.44
CA PRO A 151 4.34 -11.42 10.17
C PRO A 151 5.22 -11.18 8.95
N TYR A 152 6.05 -10.13 8.99
CA TYR A 152 6.99 -9.78 7.92
C TYR A 152 8.17 -10.75 7.83
N GLN A 153 8.72 -11.16 8.98
CA GLN A 153 9.79 -12.15 9.05
C GLN A 153 9.32 -13.50 8.50
N LEU A 154 8.13 -13.95 8.91
CA LEU A 154 7.53 -15.18 8.42
C LEU A 154 7.24 -15.12 6.92
N ALA A 155 6.79 -13.97 6.42
CA ALA A 155 6.57 -13.75 4.99
C ALA A 155 7.88 -13.90 4.21
N LEU A 156 8.98 -13.29 4.66
CA LEU A 156 10.29 -13.45 4.01
C LEU A 156 10.79 -14.90 4.09
N GLN A 157 10.71 -15.54 5.26
CA GLN A 157 11.10 -16.95 5.42
C GLN A 157 10.36 -17.85 4.43
N SER A 158 9.04 -17.66 4.26
CA SER A 158 8.23 -18.45 3.33
C SER A 158 8.66 -18.34 1.85
N LEU A 159 9.39 -17.28 1.48
CA LEU A 159 9.89 -17.06 0.11
C LEU A 159 11.25 -17.70 -0.15
N PHE A 160 12.08 -17.83 0.88
CA PHE A 160 13.48 -18.25 0.76
C PHE A 160 13.75 -19.65 1.33
N GLU A 161 12.92 -20.14 2.24
CA GLU A 161 12.99 -21.53 2.69
C GLU A 161 12.42 -22.44 1.60
N ARG A 162 13.28 -23.31 1.06
CA ARG A 162 12.83 -24.38 0.15
C ARG A 162 11.80 -25.24 0.89
N PRO A 163 10.69 -25.67 0.27
CA PRO A 163 9.83 -26.67 0.88
C PRO A 163 10.71 -27.89 1.21
N LYS A 164 10.81 -28.25 2.49
CA LYS A 164 11.40 -29.52 2.89
C LYS A 164 10.62 -30.60 2.15
N ARG A 165 11.21 -31.22 1.14
CA ARG A 165 10.65 -32.45 0.56
C ARG A 165 10.52 -33.42 1.72
N LEU A 166 9.28 -33.70 2.13
CA LEU A 166 8.99 -34.83 2.99
C LEU A 166 9.58 -36.03 2.26
N LYS A 167 10.66 -36.59 2.81
CA LYS A 167 11.12 -37.91 2.41
C LYS A 167 10.01 -38.85 2.86
N THR A 168 9.12 -39.23 1.95
CA THR A 168 8.34 -40.45 2.09
C THR A 168 9.34 -41.58 2.29
N LYS A 169 9.39 -42.10 3.52
CA LYS A 169 10.02 -43.38 3.83
C LYS A 169 9.09 -44.48 3.33
#